data_AF-A0A836RL71-F1
#
_entry.id   AF-A0A836RL71-F1
#
_cell.length_a   1.000
_cell.length_b   1.000
_cell.length_c   1.000
_cell.angle_alpha   90.00
_cell.angle_beta   90.00
_cell.angle_gamma   90.00
#
_symmetry.space_group_name_H-M   'P 1'
#
loop_
_entity.id
_entity.type
_entity.pdbx_description
1 polymer ?
#
loop_
_entity_poly.entity_id
_entity_poly.type
_entity_poly.pdbx_seq_one_letter_code
_entity_poly.pdbx_strand_id
1 'polypeptide(L)'
;MSGTPDNNYSVYVDLIYEDGTPLWGQAAPFDTGTHDWQYREVLIVPEKPVRQITVYGLFRGHSGTVWFDDFSLRQLQVPQGAAFFDGALVAKPAGAGAAGALPSPAAGALLVRDAAAESDFYTVGTPGTQRHSVAVPELQLTVTHRAVRVEDHVYRIDLEVQERSGNDRAVNLYYVLRVPAVGWRWWDNVQQWRRIGQDEQYSNTVGTGVGATGRQSHYPFACISGSTAAYALLVTEPRVCRFCYDSCQAEFYVSFDLGLSPDTKRPGYAAASLYAARVDSHWAMRAAAALYYRLLPEYFDQRRVPKRQGNWMAFTKISSVERPEDFCFAVHEGDNDVRWDNAHGILPFVYVEPMTFWMPMPPEDERSYEGAMRRFEKILSEGRSPRYERAWATKLSGLKGPEGRYRVQVINAPWCDGAVFANCADLDVPEDGEHLNQGHLNLKRLRAALERAEQYGGLA
;
A
#
# COMPACT_ATOMS: atom_id res chain seq x y z
N MET A 1 3.47 26.60 -13.75
CA MET A 1 3.28 25.24 -14.28
C MET A 1 1.86 24.76 -14.04
N SER A 2 1.25 24.15 -15.06
CA SER A 2 -0.12 23.62 -14.96
C SER A 2 -0.17 22.26 -14.25
N GLY A 3 -1.37 21.80 -13.92
CA GLY A 3 -1.59 20.47 -13.34
C GLY A 3 -1.25 20.40 -11.86
N THR A 4 -0.95 19.19 -11.40
CA THR A 4 -0.67 18.83 -10.00
C THR A 4 0.63 18.06 -9.93
N PRO A 5 1.40 18.12 -8.82
CA PRO A 5 2.68 17.44 -8.73
C PRO A 5 2.56 15.95 -9.05
N ASP A 6 3.32 15.49 -10.03
CA ASP A 6 3.37 14.08 -10.44
C ASP A 6 4.75 13.74 -11.03
N ASN A 7 4.97 12.47 -11.37
CA ASN A 7 6.26 12.00 -11.88
C ASN A 7 6.63 12.57 -13.26
N ASN A 8 5.74 13.27 -13.96
CA ASN A 8 5.98 13.86 -15.27
C ASN A 8 6.62 15.26 -15.20
N TYR A 9 6.71 15.86 -14.01
CA TYR A 9 7.61 16.96 -13.68
C TYR A 9 8.49 16.58 -12.49
N SER A 10 9.65 15.97 -12.73
CA SER A 10 10.45 15.33 -11.68
C SER A 10 11.94 15.20 -12.02
N VAL A 11 12.75 14.92 -11.00
CA VAL A 11 13.97 14.13 -11.21
C VAL A 11 13.50 12.68 -11.40
N TYR A 12 13.78 12.10 -12.56
CA TYR A 12 13.28 10.78 -12.94
C TYR A 12 14.46 9.86 -13.30
N VAL A 13 14.46 8.65 -12.78
CA VAL A 13 15.54 7.68 -12.92
C VAL A 13 14.99 6.33 -13.37
N ASP A 14 15.59 5.83 -14.43
CA ASP A 14 15.41 4.48 -14.95
C ASP A 14 16.73 3.72 -14.81
N LEU A 15 16.66 2.42 -14.50
CA LEU A 15 17.83 1.57 -14.48
C LEU A 15 17.60 0.19 -15.11
N ILE A 16 18.69 -0.37 -15.61
CA ILE A 16 18.77 -1.74 -16.13
C ILE A 16 19.77 -2.50 -15.26
N TYR A 17 19.35 -3.65 -14.73
CA TYR A 17 20.20 -4.59 -14.03
C TYR A 17 21.07 -5.40 -14.99
N GLU A 18 22.13 -6.04 -14.48
CA GLU A 18 23.03 -6.89 -15.29
C GLU A 18 22.32 -8.06 -15.97
N ASP A 19 21.25 -8.59 -15.35
CA ASP A 19 20.41 -9.63 -15.94
C ASP A 19 19.44 -9.13 -17.03
N GLY A 20 19.51 -7.83 -17.37
CA GLY A 20 18.66 -7.18 -18.36
C GLY A 20 17.28 -6.78 -17.85
N THR A 21 16.93 -7.11 -16.60
CA THR A 21 15.65 -6.68 -16.02
C THR A 21 15.69 -5.19 -15.68
N PRO A 22 14.58 -4.46 -15.85
CA PRO A 22 14.55 -3.04 -15.55
C PRO A 22 14.02 -2.73 -14.14
N LEU A 23 14.39 -1.56 -13.61
CA LEU A 23 13.64 -0.85 -12.58
C LEU A 23 13.33 0.56 -13.10
N TRP A 24 12.06 0.78 -13.40
CA TRP A 24 11.58 2.00 -14.06
C TRP A 24 11.00 3.01 -13.09
N GLY A 25 11.11 4.28 -13.45
CA GLY A 25 10.33 5.38 -12.88
C GLY A 25 10.53 5.66 -11.42
N GLN A 26 11.77 5.58 -10.96
CA GLN A 26 12.15 6.10 -9.65
C GLN A 26 12.19 7.62 -9.76
N ALA A 27 11.32 8.33 -9.06
CA ALA A 27 11.13 9.75 -9.32
C ALA A 27 10.88 10.56 -8.04
N ALA A 28 11.34 11.81 -8.06
CA ALA A 28 11.06 12.83 -7.05
C ALA A 28 10.37 14.03 -7.74
N PRO A 29 9.04 14.17 -7.60
CA PRO A 29 8.27 15.19 -8.31
C PRO A 29 8.50 16.59 -7.73
N PHE A 30 8.54 17.59 -8.61
CA PHE A 30 8.57 19.01 -8.25
C PHE A 30 7.16 19.56 -8.03
N ASP A 31 7.04 20.68 -7.33
CA ASP A 31 5.74 21.32 -7.14
C ASP A 31 5.27 21.97 -8.45
N THR A 32 3.97 21.91 -8.74
CA THR A 32 3.38 22.63 -9.88
C THR A 32 2.96 24.03 -9.46
N GLY A 33 3.31 25.03 -10.26
CA GLY A 33 2.92 26.42 -10.03
C GLY A 33 4.03 27.35 -10.47
N THR A 34 4.11 28.53 -9.89
CA THR A 34 5.29 29.40 -9.98
C THR A 34 5.98 29.35 -8.63
N HIS A 35 7.24 28.95 -8.61
CA HIS A 35 8.06 28.83 -7.42
C HIS A 35 9.53 29.11 -7.77
N ASP A 36 10.35 29.34 -6.75
CA ASP A 36 11.81 29.43 -6.87
C ASP A 36 12.44 28.03 -6.94
N TRP A 37 13.77 27.94 -6.99
CA TRP A 37 14.51 26.68 -7.04
C TRP A 37 14.09 25.68 -5.95
N GLN A 38 13.97 24.41 -6.34
CA GLN A 38 13.65 23.31 -5.45
C GLN A 38 14.72 22.24 -5.55
N TYR A 39 15.14 21.70 -4.41
CA TYR A 39 15.98 20.51 -4.37
C TYR A 39 15.11 19.25 -4.41
N ARG A 40 15.52 18.26 -5.21
CA ARG A 40 14.90 16.93 -5.28
C ARG A 40 15.97 15.86 -5.39
N GLU A 41 15.75 14.74 -4.70
CA GLU A 41 16.67 13.62 -4.62
C GLU A 41 15.93 12.31 -4.76
N VAL A 42 16.54 11.34 -5.44
CA VAL A 42 16.06 9.97 -5.57
C VAL A 42 17.13 9.04 -5.01
N LEU A 43 16.84 8.40 -3.87
CA LEU A 43 17.68 7.34 -3.32
C LEU A 43 17.25 6.00 -3.92
N ILE A 44 18.20 5.29 -4.54
CA ILE A 44 17.97 3.95 -5.10
C ILE A 44 18.89 2.97 -4.38
N VAL A 45 18.29 1.96 -3.76
CA VAL A 45 19.00 0.78 -3.24
C VAL A 45 18.73 -0.36 -4.24
N PRO A 46 19.69 -0.66 -5.14
CA PRO A 46 19.46 -1.66 -6.17
C PRO A 46 19.29 -3.06 -5.58
N GLU A 47 18.26 -3.78 -5.98
CA GLU A 47 18.05 -5.18 -5.57
C GLU A 47 19.06 -6.15 -6.23
N LYS A 48 19.73 -5.70 -7.30
CA LYS A 48 20.68 -6.47 -8.10
C LYS A 48 21.79 -5.57 -8.64
N PRO A 49 22.93 -6.14 -9.11
CA PRO A 49 23.96 -5.37 -9.81
C PRO A 49 23.38 -4.55 -10.96
N VAL A 50 23.72 -3.27 -11.00
CA VAL A 50 23.21 -2.31 -11.97
C VAL A 50 24.16 -2.22 -13.16
N ARG A 51 23.62 -2.42 -14.37
CA ARG A 51 24.35 -2.27 -15.62
C ARG A 51 24.31 -0.83 -16.13
N GLN A 52 23.16 -0.18 -16.02
CA GLN A 52 22.95 1.17 -16.56
C GLN A 52 21.96 1.94 -15.68
N ILE A 53 22.24 3.23 -15.48
CA ILE A 53 21.33 4.21 -14.90
C ILE A 53 21.14 5.33 -15.91
N THR A 54 19.91 5.81 -16.06
CA THR A 54 19.60 6.99 -16.86
C THR A 54 18.80 7.97 -16.02
N VAL A 55 19.35 9.17 -15.85
CA VAL A 55 18.78 10.25 -15.04
C VAL A 55 18.23 11.33 -15.96
N TYR A 56 17.00 11.76 -15.72
CA TYR A 56 16.30 12.77 -16.49
C TYR A 56 15.84 13.91 -15.58
N GLY A 57 16.01 15.15 -16.04
CA GLY A 57 15.11 16.25 -15.67
C GLY A 57 13.85 16.12 -16.52
N LEU A 58 12.83 15.43 -16.00
CA LEU A 58 11.66 15.07 -16.77
C LEU A 58 10.62 16.19 -16.70
N PHE A 59 10.19 16.67 -17.87
CA PHE A 59 9.04 17.56 -18.02
C PHE A 59 8.21 17.12 -19.23
N ARG A 60 7.06 16.50 -18.98
CA ARG A 60 6.08 16.06 -19.99
C ARG A 60 4.67 16.16 -19.42
N GLY A 61 3.64 16.18 -20.25
CA GLY A 61 2.24 16.19 -19.77
C GLY A 61 1.81 17.45 -18.99
N HIS A 62 2.70 18.44 -18.83
CA HIS A 62 2.45 19.74 -18.22
C HIS A 62 2.68 20.88 -19.22
N SER A 63 2.12 22.05 -18.93
CA SER A 63 2.33 23.29 -19.68
C SER A 63 3.09 24.32 -18.84
N GLY A 64 4.02 25.05 -19.47
CA GLY A 64 4.83 26.12 -18.88
C GLY A 64 6.32 25.99 -19.16
N THR A 65 7.14 26.75 -18.43
CA THR A 65 8.62 26.79 -18.58
C THR A 65 9.30 26.31 -17.30
N VAL A 66 10.13 25.26 -17.41
CA VAL A 66 11.00 24.75 -16.34
C VAL A 66 12.46 25.08 -16.63
N TRP A 67 13.25 25.18 -15.57
CA TRP A 67 14.70 25.02 -15.63
C TRP A 67 15.11 23.92 -14.66
N PHE A 68 16.12 23.15 -15.04
CA PHE A 68 16.77 22.18 -14.17
C PHE A 68 18.26 22.49 -14.14
N ASP A 69 18.90 22.33 -13.00
CA ASP A 69 20.33 22.54 -12.83
C ASP A 69 20.90 21.57 -11.78
N ASP A 70 22.23 21.47 -11.69
CA ASP A 70 22.98 20.74 -10.66
C ASP A 70 22.67 19.23 -10.52
N PHE A 71 22.46 18.54 -11.65
CA PHE A 71 22.34 17.08 -11.62
C PHE A 71 23.64 16.42 -11.14
N SER A 72 23.52 15.57 -10.12
CA SER A 72 24.61 14.69 -9.69
C SER A 72 24.11 13.28 -9.41
N LEU A 73 24.91 12.30 -9.79
CA LEU A 73 24.71 10.88 -9.46
C LEU A 73 25.89 10.45 -8.60
N ARG A 74 25.61 9.94 -7.40
CA ARG A 74 26.64 9.51 -6.45
C ARG A 74 26.38 8.08 -6.03
N GLN A 75 27.41 7.25 -6.11
CA GLN A 75 27.36 5.92 -5.50
C GLN A 75 27.78 6.06 -4.04
N LEU A 76 26.89 5.68 -3.13
CA LEU A 76 27.23 5.56 -1.72
C LEU A 76 28.13 4.33 -1.55
N GLN A 77 29.38 4.56 -1.13
CA GLN A 77 30.28 3.47 -0.75
C GLN A 77 29.85 2.96 0.62
N VAL A 78 29.42 1.71 0.68
CA VAL A 78 29.10 1.04 1.94
C VAL A 78 30.42 0.80 2.68
N PRO A 79 30.63 1.38 3.88
CA PRO A 79 31.86 1.17 4.64
C PRO A 79 32.13 -0.31 4.90
N GLN A 80 33.41 -0.68 5.01
CA GLN A 80 33.78 -2.05 5.36
C GLN A 80 33.16 -2.43 6.70
N GLY A 81 32.42 -3.54 6.74
CA GLY A 81 31.67 -3.95 7.93
C GLY A 81 30.28 -3.32 8.06
N ALA A 82 29.75 -2.67 7.01
CA ALA A 82 28.35 -2.24 6.94
C ALA A 82 27.59 -2.96 5.81
N ALA A 83 26.27 -2.98 5.89
CA ALA A 83 25.34 -3.53 4.90
C ALA A 83 24.07 -2.66 4.86
N PHE A 84 23.24 -2.82 3.84
CA PHE A 84 21.89 -2.29 3.87
C PHE A 84 20.94 -3.26 4.58
N PHE A 85 19.92 -2.74 5.24
CA PHE A 85 18.78 -3.49 5.80
C PHE A 85 17.52 -2.61 5.68
N ASP A 86 16.53 -3.09 4.93
CA ASP A 86 15.31 -2.34 4.55
C ASP A 86 15.60 -0.89 4.10
N GLY A 87 16.63 -0.70 3.27
CA GLY A 87 17.05 0.59 2.74
C GLY A 87 17.94 1.44 3.65
N ALA A 88 18.15 1.03 4.91
CA ALA A 88 19.01 1.74 5.86
C ALA A 88 20.38 1.09 6.00
N LEU A 89 21.43 1.90 6.25
CA LEU A 89 22.77 1.38 6.50
C LEU A 89 22.89 0.85 7.93
N VAL A 90 23.36 -0.39 8.08
CA VAL A 90 23.56 -1.08 9.37
C VAL A 90 24.95 -1.69 9.45
N ALA A 91 25.45 -1.93 10.66
CA ALA A 91 26.68 -2.71 10.84
C ALA A 91 26.44 -4.18 10.49
N LYS A 92 27.36 -4.80 9.74
CA LYS A 92 27.36 -6.25 9.51
C LYS A 92 27.59 -6.98 10.84
N PRO A 93 26.79 -8.00 11.17
CA PRO A 93 27.04 -8.81 12.35
C PRO A 93 28.40 -9.50 12.27
N ALA A 94 29.16 -9.50 13.37
CA ALA A 94 30.37 -10.30 13.47
C ALA A 94 29.99 -11.80 13.49
N GLY A 95 30.25 -12.52 12.41
CA GLY A 95 30.05 -13.98 12.34
C GLY A 95 28.68 -14.45 11.83
N ALA A 96 27.99 -13.68 10.98
CA ALA A 96 26.81 -14.19 10.26
C ALA A 96 27.22 -15.34 9.32
N GLY A 97 27.01 -16.59 9.75
CA GLY A 97 27.37 -17.75 8.93
C GLY A 97 27.61 -19.08 9.64
N ALA A 98 27.37 -19.22 10.94
CA ALA A 98 27.39 -20.54 11.56
C ALA A 98 26.06 -21.28 11.30
N ALA A 99 26.14 -22.51 10.82
CA ALA A 99 25.01 -23.43 10.71
C ALA A 99 24.41 -23.71 12.11
N GLY A 100 23.46 -22.86 12.50
CA GLY A 100 22.66 -23.03 13.71
C GLY A 100 21.45 -23.92 13.47
N ALA A 101 20.83 -24.38 14.56
CA ALA A 101 19.53 -25.03 14.48
C ALA A 101 18.50 -24.07 13.85
N LEU A 102 17.65 -24.62 12.98
CA LEU A 102 16.56 -23.87 12.35
C LEU A 102 15.62 -23.28 13.42
N PRO A 103 15.31 -21.98 13.37
CA PRO A 103 14.55 -21.33 14.44
C PRO A 103 13.09 -21.79 14.46
N SER A 104 12.48 -21.81 15.66
CA SER A 104 11.03 -21.84 15.76
C SER A 104 10.44 -20.52 15.24
N PRO A 105 9.29 -20.51 14.55
CA PRO A 105 8.60 -19.27 14.19
C PRO A 105 8.15 -18.43 15.41
N ALA A 106 8.22 -18.94 16.63
CA ALA A 106 8.01 -18.12 17.83
C ALA A 106 9.27 -17.34 18.26
N ALA A 107 10.45 -17.66 17.73
CA ALA A 107 11.75 -17.16 18.19
C ALA A 107 12.25 -15.92 17.42
N GLY A 108 11.42 -15.32 16.56
CA GLY A 108 11.82 -14.13 15.82
C GLY A 108 12.09 -12.92 16.73
N ALA A 109 13.06 -12.11 16.37
CA ALA A 109 13.34 -10.85 17.05
C ALA A 109 12.35 -9.76 16.59
N LEU A 110 11.97 -8.89 17.52
CA LEU A 110 11.18 -7.68 17.25
C LEU A 110 12.10 -6.47 17.26
N LEU A 111 12.05 -5.67 16.20
CA LEU A 111 12.79 -4.42 16.10
C LEU A 111 11.84 -3.25 15.85
N VAL A 112 12.26 -2.05 16.23
CA VAL A 112 11.58 -0.79 15.91
C VAL A 112 12.58 0.28 15.54
N ARG A 113 12.20 1.18 14.63
CA ARG A 113 12.92 2.42 14.34
C ARG A 113 11.95 3.56 14.02
N ASP A 114 12.44 4.79 14.15
CA ASP A 114 11.84 5.94 13.51
C ASP A 114 12.41 6.07 12.09
N ALA A 115 11.55 5.88 11.09
CA ALA A 115 11.94 5.98 9.69
C ALA A 115 12.20 7.44 9.30
N ALA A 116 11.29 8.35 9.71
CA ALA A 116 11.36 9.76 9.35
C ALA A 116 12.53 10.49 10.02
N ALA A 117 12.88 10.12 11.26
CA ALA A 117 14.02 10.68 11.97
C ALA A 117 15.35 9.94 11.69
N GLU A 118 15.36 9.00 10.73
CA GLU A 118 16.54 8.22 10.36
C GLU A 118 17.26 7.54 11.55
N SER A 119 16.49 7.05 12.53
CA SER A 119 17.09 6.46 13.74
C SER A 119 17.74 5.10 13.47
N ASP A 120 18.56 4.66 14.42
CA ASP A 120 19.00 3.27 14.54
C ASP A 120 17.82 2.30 14.77
N PHE A 121 18.11 1.01 14.64
CA PHE A 121 17.19 -0.08 14.96
C PHE A 121 17.31 -0.50 16.42
N TYR A 122 16.19 -0.47 17.14
CA TYR A 122 16.13 -0.84 18.55
C TYR A 122 15.48 -2.21 18.70
N THR A 123 16.17 -3.12 19.40
CA THR A 123 15.63 -4.45 19.70
C THR A 123 14.62 -4.35 20.83
N VAL A 124 13.38 -4.76 20.56
CA VAL A 124 12.30 -4.83 21.55
C VAL A 124 12.37 -6.15 22.34
N GLY A 125 12.76 -7.24 21.67
CA GLY A 125 12.91 -8.57 22.28
C GLY A 125 12.36 -9.68 21.38
N THR A 126 11.85 -10.75 21.99
CA THR A 126 11.21 -11.88 21.29
C THR A 126 9.74 -11.97 21.71
N PRO A 127 8.79 -12.28 20.81
CA PRO A 127 7.38 -12.38 21.15
C PRO A 127 7.10 -13.41 22.26
N GLY A 128 6.64 -12.93 23.42
CA GLY A 128 6.17 -13.77 24.52
C GLY A 128 4.72 -14.22 24.33
N THR A 129 4.33 -15.32 24.98
CA THR A 129 2.94 -15.83 24.94
C THR A 129 1.94 -14.94 25.69
N GLN A 130 2.43 -14.19 26.67
CA GLN A 130 1.69 -13.15 27.38
C GLN A 130 1.89 -11.80 26.69
N ARG A 131 0.90 -10.92 26.84
CA ARG A 131 0.99 -9.54 26.39
C ARG A 131 2.07 -8.83 27.22
N HIS A 132 3.09 -8.30 26.55
CA HIS A 132 4.21 -7.63 27.20
C HIS A 132 4.46 -6.27 26.54
N SER A 133 4.74 -5.24 27.34
CA SER A 133 4.99 -3.88 26.88
C SER A 133 6.41 -3.47 27.23
N VAL A 134 7.14 -3.00 26.23
CA VAL A 134 8.55 -2.58 26.34
C VAL A 134 8.63 -1.10 25.98
N ALA A 135 9.19 -0.29 26.87
CA ALA A 135 9.52 1.09 26.55
C ALA A 135 10.80 1.13 25.71
N VAL A 136 10.83 2.00 24.70
CA VAL A 136 12.01 2.33 23.89
C VAL A 136 12.26 3.82 24.09
N PRO A 137 12.97 4.21 25.17
CA PRO A 137 13.11 5.60 25.58
C PRO A 137 13.73 6.49 24.51
N GLU A 138 14.68 5.96 23.74
CA GLU A 138 15.39 6.66 22.67
C GLU A 138 14.46 7.15 21.58
N LEU A 139 13.38 6.40 21.33
CA LEU A 139 12.35 6.77 20.35
C LEU A 139 11.12 7.41 20.97
N GLN A 140 11.03 7.46 22.31
CA GLN A 140 9.81 7.82 23.05
C GLN A 140 8.60 6.98 22.61
N LEU A 141 8.83 5.67 22.43
CA LEU A 141 7.80 4.72 22.04
C LEU A 141 7.58 3.68 23.14
N THR A 142 6.39 3.08 23.14
CA THR A 142 6.14 1.81 23.83
C THR A 142 5.67 0.79 22.81
N VAL A 143 6.37 -0.34 22.71
CA VAL A 143 5.98 -1.46 21.86
C VAL A 143 5.36 -2.55 22.72
N THR A 144 4.13 -2.95 22.40
CA THR A 144 3.45 -4.06 23.06
C THR A 144 3.35 -5.22 22.09
N HIS A 145 3.63 -6.43 22.56
CA HIS A 145 3.61 -7.60 21.71
C HIS A 145 3.03 -8.84 22.40
N ARG A 146 2.54 -9.78 21.59
CA ARG A 146 2.06 -11.09 22.04
C ARG A 146 2.16 -12.12 20.93
N ALA A 147 2.59 -13.33 21.25
CA ALA A 147 2.53 -14.49 20.37
C ALA A 147 1.40 -15.43 20.80
N VAL A 148 0.63 -15.90 19.82
CA VAL A 148 -0.40 -16.92 19.99
C VAL A 148 -0.08 -18.08 19.05
N ARG A 149 0.11 -19.28 19.60
CA ARG A 149 0.20 -20.48 18.77
C ARG A 149 -1.19 -20.81 18.25
N VAL A 150 -1.35 -20.83 16.93
CA VAL A 150 -2.64 -21.06 16.26
C VAL A 150 -2.75 -22.53 15.84
N GLU A 151 -1.68 -23.06 15.28
CA GLU A 151 -1.54 -24.48 14.90
C GLU A 151 -0.12 -24.96 15.26
N ASP A 152 0.18 -26.23 14.97
CA ASP A 152 1.56 -26.70 15.07
C ASP A 152 2.46 -25.90 14.12
N HIS A 153 3.57 -25.39 14.65
CA HIS A 153 4.50 -24.51 13.94
C HIS A 153 3.90 -23.24 13.29
N VAL A 154 2.68 -22.81 13.65
CA VAL A 154 2.05 -21.58 13.17
C VAL A 154 1.75 -20.66 14.35
N TYR A 155 2.30 -19.45 14.30
CA TYR A 155 2.16 -18.46 15.38
C TYR A 155 1.68 -17.14 14.81
N ARG A 156 0.61 -16.60 15.41
CA ARG A 156 0.20 -15.21 15.21
C ARG A 156 1.00 -14.33 16.16
N ILE A 157 1.60 -13.27 15.63
CA ILE A 157 2.35 -12.27 16.38
C ILE A 157 1.58 -10.95 16.28
N ASP A 158 1.07 -10.48 17.41
CA ASP A 158 0.42 -9.18 17.55
C ASP A 158 1.43 -8.15 18.01
N LEU A 159 1.43 -6.99 17.35
CA LEU A 159 2.31 -5.86 17.60
C LEU A 159 1.47 -4.59 17.72
N GLU A 160 1.74 -3.81 18.76
CA GLU A 160 1.15 -2.50 18.98
C GLU A 160 2.27 -1.51 19.31
N VAL A 161 2.17 -0.29 18.77
CA VAL A 161 3.10 0.79 19.09
C VAL A 161 2.32 2.00 19.57
N GLN A 162 2.81 2.61 20.65
CA GLN A 162 2.27 3.82 21.23
C GLN A 162 3.36 4.89 21.29
N GLU A 163 3.08 6.01 20.65
CA GLU A 163 3.86 7.25 20.69
C GLU A 163 3.66 7.97 22.03
N ARG A 164 4.72 8.55 22.60
CA ARG A 164 4.71 9.20 23.93
C ARG A 164 5.09 10.68 23.93
N SER A 165 5.56 11.24 22.82
CA SER A 165 6.00 12.65 22.74
C SER A 165 4.90 13.62 22.29
N GLY A 166 3.78 13.12 21.74
CA GLY A 166 2.67 13.93 21.21
C GLY A 166 2.87 14.42 19.78
N ASN A 167 3.89 13.93 19.07
CA ASN A 167 4.22 14.36 17.71
C ASN A 167 3.75 13.33 16.67
N ASP A 168 3.55 13.78 15.43
CA ASP A 168 3.43 12.88 14.28
C ASP A 168 4.74 12.11 14.09
N ARG A 169 4.65 10.79 13.86
CA ARG A 169 5.82 9.92 13.65
C ARG A 169 5.56 8.94 12.52
N ALA A 170 6.61 8.62 11.76
CA ALA A 170 6.62 7.50 10.83
C ALA A 170 7.61 6.45 11.34
N VAL A 171 7.09 5.33 11.86
CA VAL A 171 7.88 4.29 12.48
C VAL A 171 7.78 2.98 11.71
N ASN A 172 8.83 2.17 11.78
CA ASN A 172 8.78 0.80 11.26
C ASN A 172 8.79 -0.19 12.41
N LEU A 173 7.93 -1.20 12.35
CA LEU A 173 8.00 -2.40 13.21
C LEU A 173 8.45 -3.60 12.40
N TYR A 174 9.36 -4.38 12.95
CA TYR A 174 9.90 -5.57 12.29
C TYR A 174 9.64 -6.82 13.12
N TYR A 175 9.38 -7.92 12.42
CA TYR A 175 9.56 -9.25 12.95
C TYR A 175 10.60 -9.97 12.09
N VAL A 176 11.66 -10.49 12.72
CA VAL A 176 12.87 -10.97 12.06
C VAL A 176 13.22 -12.40 12.49
N LEU A 177 13.22 -13.35 11.55
CA LEU A 177 13.70 -14.71 11.76
C LEU A 177 15.08 -14.91 11.18
N ARG A 178 16.03 -15.36 12.01
CA ARG A 178 17.37 -15.71 11.55
C ARG A 178 17.41 -17.13 10.99
N VAL A 179 17.33 -17.26 9.67
CA VAL A 179 17.37 -18.53 8.94
C VAL A 179 18.58 -18.51 8.00
N PRO A 180 19.61 -19.36 8.21
CA PRO A 180 20.76 -19.45 7.31
C PRO A 180 20.34 -20.12 5.99
N ALA A 181 19.72 -19.35 5.10
CA ALA A 181 19.05 -19.84 3.90
C ALA A 181 19.88 -19.64 2.61
N VAL A 182 21.18 -19.35 2.71
CA VAL A 182 22.05 -19.34 1.51
C VAL A 182 21.99 -20.70 0.83
N GLY A 183 21.72 -20.72 -0.47
CA GLY A 183 21.48 -21.91 -1.27
C GLY A 183 20.03 -22.42 -1.26
N TRP A 184 19.15 -21.87 -0.42
CA TRP A 184 17.72 -22.13 -0.45
C TRP A 184 17.05 -21.36 -1.59
N ARG A 185 15.72 -21.47 -1.67
CA ARG A 185 14.87 -20.76 -2.63
C ARG A 185 14.18 -19.59 -1.94
N TRP A 186 14.28 -18.42 -2.55
CA TRP A 186 13.33 -17.31 -2.38
C TRP A 186 12.25 -17.45 -3.44
N TRP A 187 10.97 -17.53 -3.05
CA TRP A 187 9.89 -17.68 -4.01
C TRP A 187 9.37 -16.32 -4.50
N ASP A 188 9.41 -16.10 -5.81
CA ASP A 188 8.93 -14.88 -6.45
C ASP A 188 7.40 -14.89 -6.62
N ASN A 189 6.86 -16.08 -6.82
CA ASN A 189 5.42 -16.38 -6.85
C ASN A 189 5.22 -17.89 -6.62
N VAL A 190 3.98 -18.38 -6.72
CA VAL A 190 3.67 -19.80 -6.48
C VAL A 190 4.31 -20.77 -7.49
N GLN A 191 4.96 -20.29 -8.55
CA GLN A 191 5.59 -21.09 -9.60
C GLN A 191 7.09 -20.84 -9.77
N GLN A 192 7.55 -19.61 -9.55
CA GLN A 192 8.91 -19.17 -9.82
C GLN A 192 9.67 -18.84 -8.52
N TRP A 193 10.98 -19.03 -8.56
CA TRP A 193 11.87 -18.77 -7.45
C TRP A 193 13.28 -18.43 -7.91
N ARG A 194 14.02 -17.71 -7.05
CA ARG A 194 15.45 -17.43 -7.16
C ARG A 194 16.23 -18.20 -6.11
N ARG A 195 17.43 -18.66 -6.47
CA ARG A 195 18.34 -19.25 -5.48
C ARG A 195 18.91 -18.11 -4.63
N ILE A 196 18.91 -18.29 -3.32
CA ILE A 196 19.50 -17.34 -2.38
C ILE A 196 21.03 -17.45 -2.46
N GLY A 197 21.68 -16.39 -2.91
CA GLY A 197 23.12 -16.15 -2.94
C GLY A 197 23.65 -15.54 -1.64
N GLN A 198 24.92 -15.14 -1.66
CA GLN A 198 25.57 -14.42 -0.57
C GLN A 198 25.52 -12.92 -0.82
N ASP A 199 25.47 -12.14 0.25
CA ASP A 199 25.48 -10.67 0.22
C ASP A 199 24.40 -10.01 -0.68
N GLU A 200 23.29 -10.70 -0.91
CA GLU A 200 22.11 -10.26 -1.66
C GLU A 200 20.88 -10.06 -0.76
N GLN A 201 19.94 -9.22 -1.23
CA GLN A 201 18.60 -9.04 -0.66
C GLN A 201 17.53 -9.53 -1.63
N TYR A 202 16.47 -10.12 -1.09
CA TYR A 202 15.35 -10.66 -1.85
C TYR A 202 14.04 -10.07 -1.37
N SER A 203 13.24 -9.57 -2.30
CA SER A 203 11.88 -9.09 -2.05
C SER A 203 11.02 -9.30 -3.30
N ASN A 204 9.69 -9.27 -3.14
CA ASN A 204 8.72 -9.17 -4.23
C ASN A 204 7.85 -7.94 -3.97
N THR A 205 8.28 -6.78 -4.47
CA THR A 205 7.66 -5.50 -4.13
C THR A 205 7.15 -4.75 -5.35
N VAL A 206 6.15 -3.90 -5.12
CA VAL A 206 5.60 -2.93 -6.09
C VAL A 206 5.75 -1.52 -5.53
N GLY A 207 5.96 -0.55 -6.42
CA GLY A 207 6.01 0.86 -6.06
C GLY A 207 4.61 1.40 -5.78
N THR A 208 4.46 2.06 -4.64
CA THR A 208 3.19 2.68 -4.20
C THR A 208 3.33 4.15 -3.82
N GLY A 209 4.57 4.63 -3.64
CA GLY A 209 4.83 6.00 -3.18
C GLY A 209 4.52 6.22 -1.71
N VAL A 210 4.24 5.17 -0.94
CA VAL A 210 3.99 5.23 0.50
C VAL A 210 4.96 4.35 1.28
N GLY A 211 5.23 4.73 2.52
CA GLY A 211 6.13 3.98 3.40
C GLY A 211 7.60 4.36 3.26
N ALA A 212 8.45 3.78 4.10
CA ALA A 212 9.86 4.16 4.26
C ALA A 212 10.69 4.00 2.96
N THR A 213 10.28 3.08 2.09
CA THR A 213 10.95 2.83 0.81
C THR A 213 10.08 3.19 -0.40
N GLY A 214 8.86 3.70 -0.18
CA GLY A 214 7.88 3.91 -1.26
C GLY A 214 7.35 2.63 -1.90
N ARG A 215 7.63 1.46 -1.29
CA ARG A 215 7.34 0.13 -1.82
C ARG A 215 6.61 -0.73 -0.79
N GLN A 216 5.77 -1.64 -1.29
CA GLN A 216 5.11 -2.68 -0.49
C GLN A 216 5.22 -4.05 -1.17
N SER A 217 5.07 -5.13 -0.41
CA SER A 217 5.03 -6.47 -0.98
C SER A 217 3.82 -6.69 -1.88
N HIS A 218 4.06 -7.37 -3.02
CA HIS A 218 3.01 -7.69 -4.00
C HIS A 218 2.02 -8.74 -3.47
N TYR A 219 2.51 -9.68 -2.67
CA TYR A 219 1.70 -10.74 -2.06
C TYR A 219 1.57 -10.50 -0.54
N PRO A 220 0.45 -10.93 0.09
CA PRO A 220 0.28 -10.84 1.53
C PRO A 220 1.12 -11.87 2.30
N PHE A 221 2.02 -12.58 1.62
CA PHE A 221 2.93 -13.55 2.20
C PHE A 221 4.20 -13.72 1.36
N ALA A 222 5.27 -14.17 2.00
CA ALA A 222 6.50 -14.62 1.36
C ALA A 222 6.93 -15.98 1.90
N CYS A 223 7.79 -16.67 1.14
CA CYS A 223 8.29 -17.98 1.53
C CYS A 223 9.76 -18.16 1.14
N ILE A 224 10.54 -18.71 2.06
CA ILE A 224 11.86 -19.28 1.80
C ILE A 224 11.82 -20.79 2.03
N SER A 225 12.52 -21.58 1.20
CA SER A 225 12.52 -23.04 1.34
C SER A 225 13.85 -23.70 0.98
N GLY A 226 14.32 -24.59 1.86
CA GLY A 226 15.36 -25.57 1.60
C GLY A 226 14.77 -26.94 1.27
N SER A 227 15.61 -27.98 1.28
CA SER A 227 15.16 -29.35 1.03
C SER A 227 14.28 -29.93 2.14
N THR A 228 14.53 -29.56 3.40
CA THR A 228 13.90 -30.16 4.59
C THR A 228 13.03 -29.19 5.40
N ALA A 229 13.03 -27.91 5.06
CA ALA A 229 12.27 -26.90 5.77
C ALA A 229 11.88 -25.73 4.87
N ALA A 230 10.73 -25.14 5.15
CA ALA A 230 10.30 -23.88 4.57
C ALA A 230 9.68 -23.00 5.65
N TYR A 231 9.88 -21.69 5.52
CA TYR A 231 9.30 -20.67 6.38
C TYR A 231 8.39 -19.77 5.55
N ALA A 232 7.30 -19.36 6.17
CA ALA A 232 6.38 -18.38 5.62
C ALA A 232 6.12 -17.28 6.63
N LEU A 233 6.11 -16.04 6.14
CA LEU A 233 5.56 -14.88 6.85
C LEU A 233 4.36 -14.41 6.05
N LEU A 234 3.27 -14.10 6.73
CA LEU A 234 2.05 -13.61 6.09
C LEU A 234 1.31 -12.59 6.95
N VAL A 235 0.56 -11.72 6.31
CA VAL A 235 -0.35 -10.76 6.94
C VAL A 235 -1.76 -11.06 6.47
N THR A 236 -2.73 -11.04 7.37
CA THR A 236 -4.14 -11.30 7.05
C THR A 236 -4.96 -10.04 6.87
N GLU A 237 -4.45 -8.90 7.34
CA GLU A 237 -5.07 -7.59 7.17
C GLU A 237 -4.22 -6.72 6.24
N PRO A 238 -4.83 -5.97 5.30
CA PRO A 238 -4.09 -5.04 4.46
C PRO A 238 -3.29 -4.03 5.30
N ARG A 239 -1.98 -4.02 5.10
CA ARG A 239 -1.02 -3.11 5.73
C ARG A 239 0.08 -2.79 4.73
N VAL A 240 0.60 -1.57 4.78
CA VAL A 240 1.84 -1.24 4.07
C VAL A 240 2.97 -1.99 4.76
N CYS A 241 3.41 -3.07 4.13
CA CYS A 241 4.45 -3.94 4.66
C CYS A 241 5.31 -4.52 3.55
N ARG A 242 6.51 -4.97 3.92
CA ARG A 242 7.46 -5.62 3.03
C ARG A 242 7.96 -6.91 3.66
N PHE A 243 7.92 -7.99 2.90
CA PHE A 243 8.59 -9.24 3.22
C PHE A 243 9.91 -9.32 2.46
N CYS A 244 10.99 -9.58 3.18
CA CYS A 244 12.33 -9.59 2.62
C CYS A 244 13.17 -10.72 3.21
N TYR A 245 14.17 -11.16 2.46
CA TYR A 245 15.27 -11.96 2.99
C TYR A 245 16.60 -11.23 2.75
N ASP A 246 17.37 -11.02 3.81
CA ASP A 246 18.72 -10.47 3.78
C ASP A 246 19.74 -11.59 4.02
N SER A 247 20.55 -11.89 3.01
CA SER A 247 21.56 -12.96 3.11
C SER A 247 22.85 -12.54 3.83
N CYS A 248 23.14 -11.24 3.99
CA CYS A 248 24.27 -10.77 4.79
C CYS A 248 24.06 -11.12 6.26
N GLN A 249 22.83 -11.00 6.74
CA GLN A 249 22.45 -11.20 8.14
C GLN A 249 21.73 -12.54 8.39
N ALA A 250 21.40 -13.27 7.32
CA ALA A 250 20.57 -14.46 7.34
C ALA A 250 19.17 -14.20 7.92
N GLU A 251 18.57 -13.05 7.59
CA GLU A 251 17.34 -12.55 8.20
C GLU A 251 16.16 -12.61 7.21
N PHE A 252 15.17 -13.45 7.52
CA PHE A 252 13.86 -13.47 6.87
C PHE A 252 12.88 -12.64 7.70
N TYR A 253 12.36 -11.55 7.15
CA TYR A 253 11.60 -10.59 7.95
C TYR A 253 10.38 -10.02 7.24
N VAL A 254 9.49 -9.45 8.05
CA VAL A 254 8.45 -8.50 7.61
C VAL A 254 8.71 -7.17 8.29
N SER A 255 8.60 -6.07 7.54
CA SER A 255 8.57 -4.71 8.05
C SER A 255 7.19 -4.08 7.81
N PHE A 256 6.68 -3.36 8.81
CA PHE A 256 5.43 -2.61 8.74
C PHE A 256 5.72 -1.12 8.82
N ASP A 257 5.14 -0.35 7.90
CA ASP A 257 5.26 1.11 7.91
C ASP A 257 4.03 1.73 8.57
N LEU A 258 4.23 2.43 9.67
CA LEU A 258 3.16 2.93 10.52
C LEU A 258 3.28 4.44 10.72
N GLY A 259 2.21 5.17 10.40
CA GLY A 259 2.03 6.56 10.81
C GLY A 259 1.36 6.62 12.18
N LEU A 260 1.92 7.40 13.09
CA LEU A 260 1.36 7.70 14.41
C LEU A 260 1.04 9.18 14.46
N SER A 261 -0.19 9.54 14.83
CA SER A 261 -0.62 10.95 14.88
C SER A 261 -1.55 11.20 16.07
N PRO A 262 -1.40 12.34 16.78
CA PRO A 262 -2.29 12.70 17.88
C PRO A 262 -3.73 12.95 17.43
N ASP A 263 -3.95 13.21 16.14
CA ASP A 263 -5.27 13.55 15.57
C ASP A 263 -6.13 12.33 15.25
N THR A 264 -5.62 11.11 15.47
CA THR A 264 -6.35 9.86 15.21
C THR A 264 -7.26 9.47 16.38
N LYS A 265 -8.27 8.63 16.12
CA LYS A 265 -9.19 8.10 17.16
C LYS A 265 -8.47 7.46 18.35
N ARG A 266 -7.31 6.85 18.11
CA ARG A 266 -6.39 6.37 19.14
C ARG A 266 -5.08 7.16 18.98
N PRO A 267 -4.95 8.32 19.64
CA PRO A 267 -3.80 9.21 19.46
C PRO A 267 -2.46 8.50 19.59
N GLY A 268 -1.60 8.66 18.59
CA GLY A 268 -0.25 8.11 18.58
C GLY A 268 -0.18 6.57 18.58
N TYR A 269 -1.24 5.88 18.21
CA TYR A 269 -1.32 4.41 18.29
C TYR A 269 -1.44 3.76 16.92
N ALA A 270 -0.69 2.68 16.71
CA ALA A 270 -0.91 1.76 15.59
C ALA A 270 -0.73 0.30 16.01
N ALA A 271 -1.34 -0.59 15.24
CA ALA A 271 -1.23 -2.04 15.46
C ALA A 271 -1.06 -2.78 14.13
N ALA A 272 -0.28 -3.86 14.21
CA ALA A 272 -0.04 -4.80 13.13
C ALA A 272 -0.08 -6.22 13.67
N SER A 273 -0.42 -7.18 12.80
CA SER A 273 -0.26 -8.59 13.12
C SER A 273 0.28 -9.33 11.91
N LEU A 274 1.06 -10.38 12.19
CA LEU A 274 1.52 -11.33 11.19
C LEU A 274 1.32 -12.76 11.68
N TYR A 275 1.43 -13.71 10.77
CA TYR A 275 1.65 -15.11 11.10
C TYR A 275 3.03 -15.52 10.61
N ALA A 276 3.79 -16.14 11.51
CA ALA A 276 5.05 -16.79 11.22
C ALA A 276 4.85 -18.30 11.30
N ALA A 277 5.24 -19.01 10.24
CA ALA A 277 4.97 -20.43 10.11
C ALA A 277 6.16 -21.21 9.56
N ARG A 278 6.30 -22.47 9.99
CA ARG A 278 6.94 -23.49 9.14
C ARG A 278 5.86 -24.13 8.28
N VAL A 279 6.16 -24.27 6.99
CA VAL A 279 5.26 -24.89 6.02
C VAL A 279 5.95 -26.08 5.37
N ASP A 280 5.17 -26.92 4.69
CA ASP A 280 5.69 -28.06 3.93
C ASP A 280 6.73 -27.56 2.90
N SER A 281 7.96 -28.10 2.94
CA SER A 281 9.06 -27.67 2.07
C SER A 281 8.96 -28.17 0.63
N HIS A 282 8.19 -29.25 0.38
CA HIS A 282 7.92 -29.75 -0.96
C HIS A 282 6.98 -28.79 -1.71
N TRP A 283 5.96 -28.27 -1.02
CA TRP A 283 4.98 -27.34 -1.60
C TRP A 283 5.35 -25.85 -1.42
N ALA A 284 6.14 -25.52 -0.40
CA ALA A 284 6.71 -24.20 -0.11
C ALA A 284 5.71 -23.03 -0.24
N MET A 285 5.87 -22.12 -1.20
CA MET A 285 4.97 -20.97 -1.34
C MET A 285 3.52 -21.37 -1.63
N ARG A 286 3.26 -22.54 -2.23
CA ARG A 286 1.89 -23.07 -2.35
C ARG A 286 1.31 -23.49 -1.00
N ALA A 287 2.13 -24.03 -0.10
CA ALA A 287 1.72 -24.32 1.27
C ALA A 287 1.49 -23.03 2.08
N ALA A 288 2.27 -21.98 1.84
CA ALA A 288 2.02 -20.64 2.40
C ALA A 288 0.68 -20.06 1.92
N ALA A 289 0.38 -20.16 0.62
CA ALA A 289 -0.91 -19.75 0.05
C ALA A 289 -2.08 -20.56 0.63
N ALA A 290 -1.92 -21.88 0.76
CA ALA A 290 -2.93 -22.74 1.38
C ALA A 290 -3.17 -22.38 2.85
N LEU A 291 -2.11 -22.04 3.61
CA LEU A 291 -2.25 -21.53 4.97
C LEU A 291 -3.02 -20.20 4.99
N TYR A 292 -2.69 -19.26 4.11
CA TYR A 292 -3.40 -17.99 4.00
C TYR A 292 -4.90 -18.18 3.76
N TYR A 293 -5.30 -19.07 2.85
CA TYR A 293 -6.71 -19.39 2.61
C TYR A 293 -7.40 -20.04 3.81
N ARG A 294 -6.71 -20.92 4.54
CA ARG A 294 -7.26 -21.55 5.76
C ARG A 294 -7.45 -20.57 6.91
N LEU A 295 -6.58 -19.57 7.03
CA LEU A 295 -6.66 -18.53 8.08
C LEU A 295 -7.78 -17.52 7.81
N LEU A 296 -8.26 -17.44 6.57
CA LEU A 296 -9.18 -16.41 6.08
C LEU A 296 -10.38 -17.00 5.32
N PRO A 297 -11.06 -18.04 5.84
CA PRO A 297 -12.07 -18.76 5.09
C PRO A 297 -13.23 -17.88 4.63
N GLU A 298 -13.59 -16.84 5.40
CA GLU A 298 -14.66 -15.90 5.04
C GLU A 298 -14.35 -15.03 3.81
N TYR A 299 -13.08 -14.75 3.54
CA TYR A 299 -12.66 -13.96 2.37
C TYR A 299 -12.66 -14.80 1.09
N PHE A 300 -12.59 -16.13 1.22
CA PHE A 300 -12.62 -17.09 0.11
C PHE A 300 -13.94 -17.87 0.06
N ASP A 301 -14.99 -17.34 0.70
CA ASP A 301 -16.32 -17.93 0.67
C ASP A 301 -16.81 -18.03 -0.78
N GLN A 302 -17.04 -19.26 -1.25
CA GLN A 302 -17.49 -19.54 -2.61
C GLN A 302 -18.85 -18.91 -2.95
N ARG A 303 -19.61 -18.46 -1.95
CA ARG A 303 -20.85 -17.70 -2.15
C ARG A 303 -20.59 -16.27 -2.63
N ARG A 304 -19.41 -15.71 -2.35
CA ARG A 304 -19.03 -14.33 -2.70
C ARG A 304 -18.21 -14.22 -3.98
N VAL A 305 -17.86 -15.35 -4.58
CA VAL A 305 -17.04 -15.41 -5.80
C VAL A 305 -17.94 -15.76 -6.99
N PRO A 306 -17.84 -15.03 -8.12
CA PRO A 306 -18.56 -15.40 -9.33
C PRO A 306 -18.20 -16.82 -9.75
N LYS A 307 -19.19 -17.72 -9.76
CA LYS A 307 -18.98 -19.10 -10.23
C LYS A 307 -18.78 -19.16 -11.74
N ARG A 308 -19.34 -18.17 -12.44
CA ARG A 308 -19.17 -17.97 -13.88
C ARG A 308 -18.05 -16.97 -14.12
N GLN A 309 -17.07 -17.37 -14.92
CA GLN A 309 -16.10 -16.42 -15.47
C GLN A 309 -16.74 -15.63 -16.62
N GLY A 310 -16.40 -14.36 -16.74
CA GLY A 310 -16.97 -13.50 -17.78
C GLY A 310 -16.55 -12.04 -17.63
N ASN A 311 -17.02 -11.22 -18.57
CA ASN A 311 -16.72 -9.80 -18.59
C ASN A 311 -17.46 -9.02 -17.51
N TRP A 312 -16.89 -7.86 -17.18
CA TRP A 312 -17.45 -6.86 -16.28
C TRP A 312 -18.11 -5.76 -17.11
N MET A 313 -19.40 -5.51 -16.89
CA MET A 313 -20.09 -4.34 -17.45
C MET A 313 -20.03 -3.16 -16.48
N ALA A 314 -19.45 -2.04 -16.90
CA ALA A 314 -19.40 -0.81 -16.12
C ALA A 314 -20.54 0.15 -16.51
N PHE A 315 -21.26 0.68 -15.52
CA PHE A 315 -22.22 1.79 -15.58
C PHE A 315 -23.51 1.57 -16.41
N THR A 316 -23.49 0.74 -17.44
CA THR A 316 -24.55 0.61 -18.45
C THR A 316 -25.37 -0.66 -18.25
N LYS A 317 -26.68 -0.55 -18.41
CA LYS A 317 -27.58 -1.72 -18.39
C LYS A 317 -27.19 -2.73 -19.45
N ILE A 318 -26.92 -3.98 -19.06
CA ILE A 318 -26.57 -5.04 -20.02
C ILE A 318 -27.75 -5.31 -20.96
N SER A 319 -28.99 -5.20 -20.49
CA SER A 319 -30.20 -5.34 -21.31
C SER A 319 -30.31 -4.34 -22.46
N SER A 320 -29.54 -3.24 -22.43
CA SER A 320 -29.50 -2.25 -23.50
C SER A 320 -28.41 -2.50 -24.55
N VAL A 321 -27.50 -3.44 -24.28
CA VAL A 321 -26.45 -3.82 -25.23
C VAL A 321 -27.08 -4.67 -26.32
N GLU A 322 -26.73 -4.40 -27.58
CA GLU A 322 -27.10 -5.27 -28.69
C GLU A 322 -26.35 -6.60 -28.58
N ARG A 323 -27.08 -7.72 -28.58
CA ARG A 323 -26.54 -9.08 -28.47
C ARG A 323 -25.61 -9.27 -27.24
N PRO A 324 -26.11 -9.05 -26.01
CA PRO A 324 -25.29 -9.08 -24.80
C PRO A 324 -24.62 -10.46 -24.55
N GLU A 325 -25.17 -11.53 -25.12
CA GLU A 325 -24.63 -12.88 -25.06
C GLU A 325 -23.23 -13.02 -25.69
N ASP A 326 -22.89 -12.20 -26.69
CA ASP A 326 -21.60 -12.26 -27.40
C ASP A 326 -20.43 -11.86 -26.47
N PHE A 327 -20.72 -11.08 -25.43
CA PHE A 327 -19.71 -10.53 -24.52
C PHE A 327 -19.50 -11.36 -23.27
N CYS A 328 -20.27 -12.43 -23.04
CA CYS A 328 -20.11 -13.32 -21.90
C CYS A 328 -20.01 -12.58 -20.55
N PHE A 329 -20.88 -11.60 -20.29
CA PHE A 329 -20.88 -10.89 -19.00
C PHE A 329 -21.13 -11.85 -17.83
N ALA A 330 -20.42 -11.62 -16.72
CA ALA A 330 -20.60 -12.32 -15.45
C ALA A 330 -20.85 -11.36 -14.28
N VAL A 331 -20.42 -10.10 -14.43
CA VAL A 331 -20.51 -9.06 -13.41
C VAL A 331 -21.08 -7.79 -14.04
N HIS A 332 -22.03 -7.16 -13.35
CA HIS A 332 -22.58 -5.85 -13.70
C HIS A 332 -22.35 -4.86 -12.55
N GLU A 333 -21.74 -3.73 -12.84
CA GLU A 333 -21.54 -2.66 -11.88
C GLU A 333 -22.73 -1.70 -11.83
N GLY A 334 -23.50 -1.79 -10.75
CA GLY A 334 -24.64 -0.92 -10.47
C GLY A 334 -25.87 -1.70 -9.98
N ASP A 335 -26.96 -0.96 -9.84
CA ASP A 335 -28.28 -1.46 -9.43
C ASP A 335 -29.39 -1.11 -10.46
N ASN A 336 -29.00 -0.71 -11.66
CA ASN A 336 -29.93 -0.17 -12.67
C ASN A 336 -30.53 -1.25 -13.60
N ASP A 337 -30.11 -2.52 -13.49
CA ASP A 337 -30.61 -3.66 -14.29
C ASP A 337 -30.75 -4.99 -13.52
N VAL A 338 -30.79 -4.93 -12.19
CA VAL A 338 -30.72 -6.09 -11.27
C VAL A 338 -31.67 -7.23 -11.65
N ARG A 339 -32.91 -6.92 -12.05
CA ARG A 339 -33.89 -7.94 -12.45
C ARG A 339 -33.42 -8.74 -13.67
N TRP A 340 -32.87 -8.05 -14.67
CA TRP A 340 -32.35 -8.69 -15.88
C TRP A 340 -31.07 -9.46 -15.54
N ASP A 341 -30.16 -8.87 -14.76
CA ASP A 341 -28.92 -9.51 -14.33
C ASP A 341 -29.19 -10.85 -13.63
N ASN A 342 -30.10 -10.84 -12.65
CA ASN A 342 -30.51 -12.02 -11.91
C ASN A 342 -31.12 -13.09 -12.84
N ALA A 343 -31.94 -12.68 -13.81
CA ALA A 343 -32.55 -13.60 -14.79
C ALA A 343 -31.52 -14.24 -15.75
N HIS A 344 -30.35 -13.63 -15.91
CA HIS A 344 -29.29 -14.10 -16.81
C HIS A 344 -28.05 -14.64 -16.07
N GLY A 345 -28.14 -14.79 -14.74
CA GLY A 345 -27.06 -15.30 -13.90
C GLY A 345 -25.83 -14.39 -13.89
N ILE A 346 -26.03 -13.08 -14.00
CA ILE A 346 -25.02 -12.04 -13.89
C ILE A 346 -25.11 -11.46 -12.48
N LEU A 347 -23.96 -11.23 -11.84
CA LEU A 347 -23.91 -10.70 -10.49
C LEU A 347 -23.90 -9.16 -10.50
N PRO A 348 -24.92 -8.50 -9.92
CA PRO A 348 -24.93 -7.05 -9.76
C PRO A 348 -24.09 -6.63 -8.54
N PHE A 349 -23.20 -5.65 -8.71
CA PHE A 349 -22.38 -5.08 -7.65
C PHE A 349 -22.51 -3.56 -7.62
N VAL A 350 -22.93 -3.02 -6.47
CA VAL A 350 -22.96 -1.58 -6.26
C VAL A 350 -21.55 -1.08 -5.99
N TYR A 351 -20.99 -0.32 -6.94
CA TYR A 351 -19.68 0.32 -6.77
C TYR A 351 -19.79 1.63 -5.98
N VAL A 352 -18.94 1.76 -4.96
CA VAL A 352 -18.70 3.01 -4.25
C VAL A 352 -17.21 3.23 -4.10
N GLU A 353 -16.76 4.45 -4.35
CA GLU A 353 -15.37 4.87 -4.15
C GLU A 353 -15.33 5.89 -3.02
N PRO A 354 -15.10 5.47 -1.77
CA PRO A 354 -15.24 6.36 -0.64
C PRO A 354 -14.04 7.32 -0.50
N MET A 355 -12.88 6.96 -1.04
CA MET A 355 -11.65 7.77 -0.91
C MET A 355 -11.56 8.96 -1.87
N THR A 356 -12.49 9.15 -2.81
CA THR A 356 -12.39 10.24 -3.80
C THR A 356 -13.70 10.97 -4.09
N PHE A 357 -13.54 12.16 -4.66
CA PHE A 357 -14.60 12.87 -5.39
C PHE A 357 -14.07 13.28 -6.76
N TRP A 358 -14.54 12.58 -7.78
CA TRP A 358 -14.38 12.95 -9.18
C TRP A 358 -15.35 14.08 -9.52
N MET A 359 -14.81 15.29 -9.68
CA MET A 359 -15.52 16.53 -9.96
C MET A 359 -15.25 16.98 -11.41
N PRO A 360 -16.16 16.67 -12.35
CA PRO A 360 -16.07 17.17 -13.71
C PRO A 360 -16.07 18.70 -13.76
N MET A 361 -15.20 19.25 -14.59
CA MET A 361 -15.03 20.67 -14.82
C MET A 361 -15.49 21.00 -16.24
N PRO A 362 -16.44 21.94 -16.44
CA PRO A 362 -16.79 22.43 -17.77
C PRO A 362 -15.57 22.93 -18.57
N PRO A 363 -15.60 22.93 -19.92
CA PRO A 363 -14.45 23.35 -20.74
C PRO A 363 -13.94 24.77 -20.44
N GLU A 364 -14.81 25.67 -19.96
CA GLU A 364 -14.46 27.04 -19.56
C GLU A 364 -13.69 27.14 -18.24
N ASP A 365 -13.73 26.09 -17.41
CA ASP A 365 -12.98 26.06 -16.16
C ASP A 365 -11.49 25.78 -16.45
N GLU A 366 -10.62 26.61 -15.88
CA GLU A 366 -9.18 26.43 -15.96
C GLU A 366 -8.76 25.06 -15.41
N ARG A 367 -8.03 24.25 -16.20
CA ARG A 367 -7.50 22.95 -15.78
C ARG A 367 -6.26 23.10 -14.89
N SER A 368 -6.46 23.69 -13.72
CA SER A 368 -5.47 23.90 -12.67
C SER A 368 -6.07 23.67 -11.29
N TYR A 369 -5.23 23.57 -10.26
CA TYR A 369 -5.71 23.53 -8.87
C TYR A 369 -6.65 24.72 -8.57
N GLU A 370 -6.26 25.93 -8.97
CA GLU A 370 -7.06 27.13 -8.68
C GLU A 370 -8.40 27.11 -9.41
N GLY A 371 -8.44 26.62 -10.66
CA GLY A 371 -9.70 26.39 -11.37
C GLY A 371 -10.57 25.34 -10.70
N ALA A 372 -9.99 24.24 -10.24
CA ALA A 372 -10.70 23.20 -9.48
C ALA A 372 -11.29 23.76 -8.18
N MET A 373 -10.53 24.56 -7.42
CA MET A 373 -11.03 25.16 -6.20
C MET A 373 -12.15 26.18 -6.46
N ARG A 374 -12.05 27.02 -7.50
CA ARG A 374 -13.15 27.92 -7.88
C ARG A 374 -14.42 27.15 -8.23
N ARG A 375 -14.30 26.05 -8.97
CA ARG A 375 -15.43 25.18 -9.32
C ARG A 375 -16.04 24.52 -8.08
N PHE A 376 -15.19 24.04 -7.18
CA PHE A 376 -15.61 23.41 -5.92
C PHE A 376 -16.40 24.38 -5.04
N GLU A 377 -15.89 25.59 -4.82
CA GLU A 377 -16.58 26.64 -4.05
C GLU A 377 -17.88 27.10 -4.72
N LYS A 378 -17.92 27.15 -6.06
CA LYS A 378 -19.15 27.43 -6.81
C LYS A 378 -20.22 26.36 -6.56
N ILE A 379 -19.85 25.08 -6.56
CA ILE A 379 -20.79 23.99 -6.25
C ILE A 379 -21.34 24.13 -4.83
N LEU A 380 -20.48 24.44 -3.85
CA LEU A 380 -20.85 24.63 -2.45
C LEU A 380 -21.75 25.85 -2.22
N SER A 381 -21.56 26.93 -2.97
CA SER A 381 -22.35 28.17 -2.81
C SER A 381 -23.70 28.13 -3.51
N GLU A 382 -23.82 27.47 -4.66
CA GLU A 382 -25.06 27.48 -5.45
C GLU A 382 -26.15 26.55 -4.88
N GLY A 383 -25.79 25.51 -4.12
CA GLY A 383 -26.74 24.60 -3.45
C GLY A 383 -27.60 23.72 -4.35
N ARG A 384 -27.63 23.97 -5.66
CA ARG A 384 -28.53 23.34 -6.64
C ARG A 384 -27.85 22.28 -7.51
N SER A 385 -26.53 22.17 -7.42
CA SER A 385 -25.77 21.19 -8.21
C SER A 385 -26.13 19.76 -7.76
N PRO A 386 -26.26 18.80 -8.70
CA PRO A 386 -26.41 17.38 -8.33
C PRO A 386 -25.18 16.83 -7.59
N ARG A 387 -24.08 17.59 -7.54
CA ARG A 387 -22.85 17.26 -6.81
C ARG A 387 -22.75 17.97 -5.46
N TYR A 388 -23.76 18.73 -5.04
CA TYR A 388 -23.75 19.52 -3.81
C TYR A 388 -23.44 18.66 -2.57
N GLU A 389 -24.18 17.56 -2.36
CA GLU A 389 -23.93 16.64 -1.23
C GLU A 389 -22.49 16.11 -1.24
N ARG A 390 -21.97 15.76 -2.43
CA ARG A 390 -20.61 15.22 -2.57
C ARG A 390 -19.55 16.28 -2.31
N ALA A 391 -19.78 17.52 -2.73
CA ALA A 391 -18.87 18.62 -2.44
C ALA A 391 -18.82 18.95 -0.94
N TRP A 392 -19.96 18.91 -0.24
CA TRP A 392 -20.00 19.05 1.21
C TRP A 392 -19.27 17.91 1.93
N ALA A 393 -19.50 16.67 1.51
CA ALA A 393 -18.75 15.53 2.04
C ALA A 393 -17.24 15.72 1.84
N THR A 394 -16.81 16.24 0.69
CA THR A 394 -15.39 16.59 0.47
C THR A 394 -14.91 17.78 1.28
N LYS A 395 -15.76 18.76 1.58
CA LYS A 395 -15.39 19.86 2.47
C LYS A 395 -15.08 19.37 3.89
N LEU A 396 -15.86 18.38 4.36
CA LEU A 396 -15.72 17.78 5.70
C LEU A 396 -14.57 16.76 5.76
N SER A 397 -14.39 15.98 4.70
CA SER A 397 -13.49 14.81 4.70
C SER A 397 -12.27 14.94 3.79
N GLY A 398 -12.12 16.03 3.05
CA GLY A 398 -11.05 16.19 2.06
C GLY A 398 -9.68 16.26 2.71
N LEU A 399 -8.74 15.47 2.21
CA LEU A 399 -7.36 15.45 2.69
C LEU A 399 -6.66 16.74 2.30
N LYS A 400 -5.90 17.31 3.23
CA LYS A 400 -5.09 18.52 3.02
C LYS A 400 -3.61 18.21 3.21
N GLY A 401 -2.76 18.87 2.43
CA GLY A 401 -1.32 18.86 2.64
C GLY A 401 -0.89 19.72 3.84
N PRO A 402 0.39 19.66 4.24
CA PRO A 402 0.94 20.51 5.30
C PRO A 402 0.71 22.02 5.08
N GLU A 403 0.61 22.44 3.83
CA GLU A 403 0.31 23.80 3.41
C GLU A 403 -1.18 24.20 3.55
N GLY A 404 -2.03 23.28 4.01
CA GLY A 404 -3.47 23.49 4.16
C GLY A 404 -4.29 23.42 2.87
N ARG A 405 -3.65 23.14 1.72
CA ARG A 405 -4.32 22.96 0.43
C ARG A 405 -4.90 21.56 0.31
N TYR A 406 -6.01 21.40 -0.40
CA TYR A 406 -6.58 20.08 -0.66
C TYR A 406 -5.64 19.24 -1.53
N ARG A 407 -5.63 17.93 -1.29
CA ARG A 407 -5.02 16.96 -2.21
C ARG A 407 -5.97 16.76 -3.38
N VAL A 408 -5.66 17.44 -4.48
CA VAL A 408 -6.44 17.43 -5.72
C VAL A 408 -5.51 17.02 -6.86
N GLN A 409 -6.02 16.18 -7.76
CA GLN A 409 -5.40 15.91 -9.07
C GLN A 409 -6.31 16.46 -10.18
N VAL A 410 -5.78 17.26 -11.11
CA VAL A 410 -6.53 17.64 -12.32
C VAL A 410 -6.18 16.66 -13.42
N ILE A 411 -7.17 15.92 -13.90
CA ILE A 411 -6.98 14.79 -14.81
C ILE A 411 -8.11 14.73 -15.85
N ASN A 412 -7.75 14.27 -17.04
CA ASN A 412 -8.69 13.91 -18.09
C ASN A 412 -8.74 12.37 -18.21
N ALA A 413 -9.68 11.77 -17.50
CA ALA A 413 -9.98 10.34 -17.55
C ALA A 413 -11.26 10.08 -18.36
N PRO A 414 -11.47 8.86 -18.92
CA PRO A 414 -12.67 8.55 -19.71
C PRO A 414 -14.00 8.83 -18.99
N TRP A 415 -14.03 8.75 -17.66
CA TRP A 415 -15.20 9.01 -16.83
C TRP A 415 -15.23 10.42 -16.20
N CYS A 416 -14.15 11.20 -16.32
CA CYS A 416 -14.07 12.54 -15.73
C CYS A 416 -12.94 13.38 -16.36
N ASP A 417 -13.33 14.42 -17.10
CA ASP A 417 -12.46 15.57 -17.39
C ASP A 417 -12.68 16.63 -16.31
N GLY A 418 -11.74 16.73 -15.36
CA GLY A 418 -11.87 17.64 -14.24
C GLY A 418 -10.87 17.39 -13.11
N ALA A 419 -11.37 17.45 -11.87
CA ALA A 419 -10.55 17.35 -10.66
C ALA A 419 -10.95 16.15 -9.80
N VAL A 420 -9.99 15.53 -9.14
CA VAL A 420 -10.18 14.41 -8.22
C VAL A 420 -9.67 14.82 -6.86
N PHE A 421 -10.57 14.94 -5.89
CA PHE A 421 -10.21 15.23 -4.51
C PHE A 421 -9.98 13.92 -3.77
N ALA A 422 -8.90 13.83 -2.99
CA ALA A 422 -8.71 12.74 -2.05
C ALA A 422 -9.49 13.01 -0.74
N ASN A 423 -10.16 11.99 -0.21
CA ASN A 423 -11.04 12.09 0.95
C ASN A 423 -10.71 11.00 1.98
N CYS A 424 -10.85 11.33 3.25
CA CYS A 424 -10.90 10.37 4.34
C CYS A 424 -12.28 9.68 4.33
N ALA A 425 -12.28 8.36 4.26
CA ALA A 425 -13.50 7.54 4.28
C ALA A 425 -13.94 7.13 5.71
N ASP A 426 -13.25 7.62 6.74
CA ASP A 426 -13.56 7.29 8.13
C ASP A 426 -14.94 7.83 8.51
N LEU A 427 -15.73 6.98 9.17
CA LEU A 427 -17.08 7.31 9.62
C LEU A 427 -17.06 8.31 10.78
N ASP A 428 -15.96 8.37 11.52
CA ASP A 428 -15.81 9.23 12.70
C ASP A 428 -15.41 10.67 12.35
N VAL A 429 -15.18 11.00 11.07
CA VAL A 429 -14.95 12.39 10.65
C VAL A 429 -16.16 13.24 11.02
N PRO A 430 -16.00 14.36 11.76
CA PRO A 430 -17.12 15.18 12.18
C PRO A 430 -18.00 15.67 11.02
N GLU A 431 -19.30 15.74 11.28
CA GLU A 431 -20.32 16.25 10.35
C GLU A 431 -20.74 17.68 10.70
N ASP A 432 -21.45 18.34 9.80
CA ASP A 432 -21.97 19.70 9.98
C ASP A 432 -23.47 19.76 9.68
N GLY A 433 -24.29 19.78 10.73
CA GLY A 433 -25.75 19.83 10.61
C GLY A 433 -26.32 18.64 9.85
N GLU A 434 -26.92 18.91 8.68
CA GLU A 434 -27.48 17.88 7.78
C GLU A 434 -26.46 17.33 6.76
N HIS A 435 -25.25 17.88 6.73
CA HIS A 435 -24.21 17.51 5.77
C HIS A 435 -23.38 16.34 6.29
N LEU A 436 -23.50 15.22 5.57
CA LEU A 436 -22.80 13.98 5.91
C LEU A 436 -21.33 14.04 5.50
N ASN A 437 -20.48 13.40 6.30
CA ASN A 437 -19.11 13.13 5.91
C ASN A 437 -19.07 12.14 4.73
N GLN A 438 -17.91 11.98 4.11
CA GLN A 438 -17.75 11.10 2.95
C GLN A 438 -18.07 9.63 3.26
N GLY A 439 -17.72 9.13 4.45
CA GLY A 439 -18.02 7.77 4.86
C GLY A 439 -19.54 7.50 4.95
N HIS A 440 -20.26 8.32 5.71
CA HIS A 440 -21.71 8.22 5.87
C HIS A 440 -22.48 8.51 4.58
N LEU A 441 -22.02 9.43 3.74
CA LEU A 441 -22.64 9.67 2.43
C LEU A 441 -22.55 8.42 1.54
N ASN A 442 -21.42 7.72 1.52
CA ASN A 442 -21.30 6.48 0.76
C ASN A 442 -22.13 5.34 1.36
N LEU A 443 -22.21 5.22 2.69
CA LEU A 443 -23.11 4.25 3.34
C LEU A 443 -24.58 4.52 3.02
N LYS A 444 -25.02 5.79 3.04
CA LYS A 444 -26.38 6.19 2.63
C LYS A 444 -26.67 5.75 1.19
N ARG A 445 -25.73 5.97 0.27
CA ARG A 445 -25.86 5.55 -1.14
C ARG A 445 -25.92 4.04 -1.31
N LEU A 446 -25.06 3.32 -0.60
CA LEU A 446 -25.03 1.85 -0.64
C LEU A 446 -26.34 1.27 -0.11
N ARG A 447 -26.85 1.76 1.04
CA ARG A 447 -28.15 1.34 1.59
C ARG A 447 -29.28 1.60 0.61
N ALA A 448 -29.36 2.79 0.03
CA ALA A 448 -30.39 3.12 -0.95
C ALA A 448 -30.33 2.23 -2.21
N ALA A 449 -29.12 1.84 -2.65
CA ALA A 449 -28.95 0.93 -3.78
C ALA A 449 -29.37 -0.51 -3.43
N LEU A 450 -29.04 -0.98 -2.22
CA LEU A 450 -29.48 -2.27 -1.73
C LEU A 450 -31.01 -2.34 -1.60
N GLU A 451 -31.64 -1.31 -1.02
CA GLU A 451 -33.11 -1.20 -0.91
C GLU A 451 -33.79 -1.20 -2.29
N ARG A 452 -33.19 -0.55 -3.30
CA ARG A 452 -33.69 -0.62 -4.68
C ARG A 452 -33.52 -2.02 -5.25
N ALA A 453 -32.36 -2.66 -5.06
CA ALA A 453 -32.09 -4.00 -5.56
C ALA A 453 -33.03 -5.06 -4.94
N GLU A 454 -33.38 -4.91 -3.66
CA GLU A 454 -34.35 -5.79 -2.97
C GLU A 454 -35.72 -5.82 -3.66
N GLN A 455 -36.16 -4.70 -4.26
CA GLN A 455 -37.41 -4.64 -5.04
C GLN A 455 -37.38 -5.54 -6.29
N TYR A 456 -36.18 -5.96 -6.71
CA TYR A 456 -35.93 -6.74 -7.93
C TYR A 456 -35.38 -8.15 -7.66
N GLY A 457 -35.57 -8.66 -6.44
CA GLY A 457 -35.13 -9.99 -6.03
C GLY A 457 -33.81 -10.02 -5.27
N GLY A 458 -33.26 -8.84 -4.91
CA GLY A 458 -32.01 -8.71 -4.15
C GLY A 458 -30.76 -8.77 -5.03
N LEU A 459 -29.63 -8.33 -4.45
CA LEU A 459 -28.32 -8.66 -5.00
C LEU A 459 -28.02 -10.14 -4.66
N ALA A 460 -27.56 -10.89 -5.66
CA ALA A 460 -27.30 -12.33 -5.55
C ALA A 460 -26.17 -12.69 -4.58
#